data_AF-A0A2T0Y6S2-F1
#
_entry.id   AF-A0A2T0Y6S2-F1
#
_cell.length_a   1.000
_cell.length_b   1.000
_cell.length_c   1.000
_cell.angle_alpha   90.00
_cell.angle_beta   90.00
_cell.angle_gamma   90.00
#
_symmetry.space_group_name_H-M   'P 1'
#
loop_
_entity.id
_entity.type
_entity.pdbx_description
1 polymer ?
#
loop_
_entity_poly.entity_id
_entity_poly.type
_entity_poly.pdbx_seq_one_letter_code
_entity_poly.pdbx_strand_id
1 'polypeptide(L)'
;MSRQIAGFELRLPDSWWAVPTEAPESVPEWARSTAAALVADVGTSGGHDVAPDELADEIARQLEDVARAVAETGIPGLVTAVLVRRPELGVVDAMVTVTAQQDLAADEFTAGLAAAVEESDEHDYAFAGRFDGTVAAGDVTGLHAMITHFGELGEDGSGTLEERVVLGVFPAGSRDMVEVTAVARSVGTFEDMPQEMLELLEGLSVETETA
;
A
#
# COMPACT_ATOMS: atom_id res chain seq x y z
N MET A 1 31.75 -7.64 5.95
CA MET A 1 31.31 -6.33 5.45
C MET A 1 29.82 -6.45 5.22
N SER A 2 29.02 -5.61 5.85
CA SER A 2 27.59 -5.51 5.59
C SER A 2 27.38 -4.77 4.28
N ARG A 3 26.34 -5.15 3.53
CA ARG A 3 25.87 -4.35 2.41
C ARG A 3 24.84 -3.32 2.87
N GLN A 4 24.69 -2.26 2.10
CA GLN A 4 23.65 -1.24 2.25
C GLN A 4 22.79 -1.19 0.98
N ILE A 5 21.53 -0.79 1.11
CA ILE A 5 20.63 -0.56 -0.03
C ILE A 5 21.07 0.72 -0.73
N ALA A 6 21.48 0.59 -1.99
CA ALA A 6 21.83 1.71 -2.87
C ALA A 6 20.60 2.21 -3.66
N GLY A 7 19.62 1.34 -3.88
CA GLY A 7 18.38 1.66 -4.58
C GLY A 7 17.43 0.47 -4.65
N PHE A 8 16.18 0.73 -5.00
CA PHE A 8 15.18 -0.30 -5.26
C PHE A 8 14.26 0.12 -6.40
N GLU A 9 13.67 -0.86 -7.07
CA GLU A 9 12.62 -0.67 -8.08
C GLU A 9 11.54 -1.72 -7.85
N LEU A 10 10.28 -1.28 -7.79
CA LEU A 10 9.12 -2.18 -7.78
C LEU A 10 8.42 -2.11 -9.13
N ARG A 11 8.49 -3.20 -9.89
CA ARG A 11 7.69 -3.36 -11.11
C ARG A 11 6.25 -3.67 -10.74
N LEU A 12 5.36 -2.73 -11.04
CA LEU A 12 3.93 -2.86 -10.79
C LEU A 12 3.24 -3.72 -11.86
N PRO A 13 2.30 -4.60 -11.47
CA PRO A 13 1.37 -5.22 -12.41
C PRO A 13 0.48 -4.17 -13.11
N ASP A 14 -0.10 -4.52 -14.26
CA ASP A 14 -0.91 -3.59 -15.10
C ASP A 14 -2.12 -2.98 -14.37
N SER A 15 -2.61 -3.62 -13.31
CA SER A 15 -3.72 -3.11 -12.48
C SER A 15 -3.32 -2.04 -11.48
N TRP A 16 -2.02 -1.81 -11.28
CA TRP A 16 -1.46 -0.87 -10.32
C TRP A 16 -0.90 0.36 -11.01
N TRP A 17 -1.15 1.53 -10.41
CA TRP A 17 -0.78 2.82 -10.96
C TRP A 17 0.15 3.55 -10.01
N ALA A 18 1.34 3.91 -10.49
CA ALA A 18 2.29 4.71 -9.70
C ALA A 18 1.75 6.13 -9.50
N VAL A 19 1.81 6.61 -8.26
CA VAL A 19 1.43 7.97 -7.88
C VAL A 19 2.65 8.88 -8.07
N PRO A 20 2.53 10.05 -8.75
CA PRO A 20 3.66 10.95 -9.00
C PRO A 20 4.02 11.78 -7.77
N THR A 21 4.50 11.13 -6.71
CA THR A 21 4.82 11.76 -5.41
C THR A 21 5.94 12.80 -5.49
N GLU A 22 6.84 12.69 -6.48
CA GLU A 22 7.95 13.63 -6.70
C GLU A 22 7.53 14.92 -7.46
N ALA A 23 6.35 14.93 -8.07
CA ALA A 23 5.84 16.05 -8.86
C ALA A 23 4.41 16.41 -8.42
N PRO A 24 4.24 16.94 -7.18
CA PRO A 24 2.91 17.18 -6.60
C PRO A 24 2.02 18.11 -7.44
N GLU A 25 2.62 19.04 -8.19
CA GLU A 25 1.89 19.92 -9.12
C GLU A 25 1.26 19.17 -10.30
N SER A 26 1.76 17.99 -10.65
CA SER A 26 1.23 17.15 -11.73
C SER A 26 0.06 16.26 -11.29
N VAL A 27 -0.14 16.08 -9.98
CA VAL A 27 -1.13 15.17 -9.40
C VAL A 27 -2.54 15.41 -9.93
N PRO A 28 -3.08 16.65 -10.00
CA PRO A 28 -4.46 16.85 -10.50
C PRO A 28 -4.65 16.51 -11.98
N GLU A 29 -3.61 16.64 -12.82
CA GLU A 29 -3.66 16.24 -14.22
C GLU A 29 -3.52 14.72 -14.37
N TRP A 30 -2.57 14.13 -13.63
CA TRP A 30 -2.39 12.68 -13.57
C TRP A 30 -3.64 11.95 -13.06
N ALA A 31 -4.27 12.42 -11.98
CA ALA A 31 -5.45 11.78 -11.40
C ALA A 31 -6.62 11.77 -12.39
N ARG A 32 -6.91 12.91 -13.02
CA ARG A 32 -7.98 13.03 -14.03
C ARG A 32 -7.72 12.17 -15.26
N SER A 33 -6.49 12.19 -15.79
CA SER A 33 -6.14 11.40 -16.97
C SER A 33 -6.17 9.88 -16.69
N THR A 34 -5.67 9.46 -15.53
CA THR A 34 -5.68 8.06 -15.09
C THR A 34 -7.10 7.55 -14.87
N ALA A 35 -7.93 8.32 -14.16
CA ALA A 35 -9.33 7.97 -13.92
C ALA A 35 -10.14 7.87 -15.22
N ALA A 36 -9.95 8.82 -16.14
CA ALA A 36 -10.59 8.77 -17.46
C ALA A 36 -10.18 7.54 -18.26
N ALA A 37 -8.89 7.15 -18.22
CA ALA A 37 -8.40 5.96 -18.89
C ALA A 37 -9.00 4.68 -18.29
N LEU A 38 -9.07 4.58 -16.97
CA LEU A 38 -9.66 3.44 -16.24
C LEU A 38 -11.14 3.25 -16.59
N VAL A 39 -11.93 4.32 -16.59
CA VAL A 39 -13.36 4.25 -16.92
C VAL A 39 -13.58 3.94 -18.40
N ALA A 40 -12.72 4.44 -19.29
CA ALA A 40 -12.81 4.15 -20.72
C ALA A 40 -12.57 2.67 -21.05
N ASP A 41 -11.69 1.99 -20.32
CA ASP A 41 -11.31 0.59 -20.56
C ASP A 41 -12.43 -0.41 -20.24
N VAL A 42 -13.23 -0.14 -19.19
CA VAL A 42 -14.37 -1.02 -18.80
C VAL A 42 -15.53 -0.95 -19.80
N GLY A 43 -15.58 0.11 -20.61
CA GLY A 43 -16.63 0.34 -21.60
C GLY A 43 -18.02 0.57 -20.99
N THR A 44 -19.00 0.90 -21.83
CA THR A 44 -20.39 1.18 -21.41
C THR A 44 -21.19 -0.08 -21.04
N SER A 45 -20.53 -1.22 -20.80
CA SER A 45 -21.19 -2.53 -20.69
C SER A 45 -21.65 -2.85 -19.26
N GLY A 46 -21.13 -2.14 -18.26
CA GLY A 46 -21.66 -2.17 -16.90
C GLY A 46 -22.94 -1.35 -16.85
N GLY A 47 -24.10 -1.99 -16.70
CA GLY A 47 -25.42 -1.34 -16.64
C GLY A 47 -25.65 -0.46 -15.42
N HIS A 48 -24.75 0.49 -15.18
CA HIS A 48 -24.79 1.45 -14.09
C HIS A 48 -25.54 2.70 -14.52
N ASP A 49 -26.34 3.25 -13.59
CA ASP A 49 -27.08 4.50 -13.78
C ASP A 49 -26.18 5.75 -13.68
N VAL A 50 -24.89 5.58 -13.37
CA VAL A 50 -23.93 6.68 -13.17
C VAL A 50 -23.22 7.01 -14.48
N ALA A 51 -23.08 8.29 -14.79
CA ALA A 51 -22.39 8.72 -15.99
C ALA A 51 -20.88 8.39 -15.89
N PRO A 52 -20.22 7.96 -16.99
CA PRO A 52 -18.77 7.71 -17.00
C PRO A 52 -17.93 8.89 -16.48
N ASP A 53 -18.33 10.13 -16.80
CA ASP A 53 -17.65 11.33 -16.33
C ASP A 53 -17.75 11.48 -14.80
N GLU A 54 -18.88 11.12 -14.19
CA GLU A 54 -19.07 11.17 -12.73
C GLU A 54 -18.22 10.11 -12.02
N LEU A 55 -18.10 8.90 -12.60
CA LEU A 55 -17.21 7.85 -12.09
C LEU A 55 -15.73 8.28 -12.16
N ALA A 56 -15.33 8.88 -13.29
CA ALA A 56 -13.97 9.35 -13.47
C ALA A 56 -13.63 10.50 -12.49
N ASP A 57 -14.55 11.45 -12.27
CA ASP A 57 -14.38 12.53 -11.31
C ASP A 57 -14.24 12.01 -9.87
N GLU A 58 -15.00 10.96 -9.51
CA GLU A 58 -14.92 10.34 -8.19
C GLU A 58 -13.60 9.60 -7.96
N ILE A 59 -13.15 8.79 -8.93
CA ILE A 59 -11.85 8.12 -8.87
C ILE A 59 -10.73 9.15 -8.82
N ALA A 60 -10.76 10.19 -9.66
CA ALA A 60 -9.75 11.24 -9.69
C ALA A 60 -9.60 11.92 -8.32
N ARG A 61 -10.72 12.21 -7.63
CA ARG A 61 -10.68 12.78 -6.28
C ARG A 61 -10.00 11.85 -5.27
N GLN A 62 -10.34 10.56 -5.29
CA GLN A 62 -9.73 9.56 -4.41
C GLN A 62 -8.22 9.40 -4.69
N LEU A 63 -7.81 9.44 -5.96
CA LEU A 63 -6.40 9.43 -6.36
C LEU A 63 -5.64 10.66 -5.84
N GLU A 64 -6.24 11.85 -5.91
CA GLU A 64 -5.68 13.08 -5.34
C GLU A 64 -5.59 13.02 -3.80
N ASP A 65 -6.59 12.43 -3.14
CA ASP A 65 -6.60 12.25 -1.69
C ASP A 65 -5.48 11.29 -1.24
N VAL A 66 -5.25 10.18 -1.95
CA VAL A 66 -4.10 9.29 -1.69
C VAL A 66 -2.78 10.04 -1.85
N ALA A 67 -2.60 10.75 -2.96
CA ALA A 67 -1.38 11.50 -3.21
C ALA A 67 -1.12 12.56 -2.12
N ARG A 68 -2.17 13.24 -1.66
CA ARG A 68 -2.09 14.21 -0.55
C ARG A 68 -1.70 13.55 0.77
N ALA A 69 -2.38 12.47 1.14
CA ALA A 69 -2.09 11.74 2.37
C ALA A 69 -0.64 11.25 2.42
N VAL A 70 -0.13 10.74 1.29
CA VAL A 70 1.27 10.32 1.16
C VAL A 70 2.23 11.51 1.28
N ALA A 71 1.96 12.63 0.62
CA ALA A 71 2.79 13.82 0.72
C ALA A 71 2.85 14.37 2.17
N GLU A 72 1.75 14.30 2.90
CA GLU A 72 1.64 14.74 4.30
C GLU A 72 2.47 13.89 5.28
N THR A 73 2.84 12.65 4.91
CA THR A 73 3.75 11.82 5.72
C THR A 73 5.15 12.44 5.84
N GLY A 74 5.58 13.22 4.84
CA GLY A 74 6.91 13.83 4.79
C GLY A 74 8.07 12.82 4.70
N ILE A 75 7.79 11.55 4.42
CA ILE A 75 8.83 10.50 4.31
C ILE A 75 9.57 10.66 2.98
N PRO A 76 10.87 10.98 2.98
CA PRO A 76 11.64 11.13 1.75
C PRO A 76 11.79 9.79 1.02
N GLY A 77 11.70 9.81 -0.32
CA GLY A 77 11.89 8.62 -1.15
C GLY A 77 10.75 7.60 -1.09
N LEU A 78 9.60 7.97 -0.50
CA LEU A 78 8.42 7.13 -0.45
C LEU A 78 7.80 6.98 -1.84
N VAL A 79 7.85 5.76 -2.38
CA VAL A 79 7.17 5.38 -3.61
C VAL A 79 5.76 4.95 -3.24
N THR A 80 4.76 5.30 -4.07
CA THR A 80 3.37 4.91 -3.85
C THR A 80 2.74 4.41 -5.13
N ALA A 81 1.92 3.36 -5.01
CA ALA A 81 1.03 2.92 -6.07
C ALA A 81 -0.38 2.68 -5.54
N VAL A 82 -1.36 2.72 -6.44
CA VAL A 82 -2.78 2.50 -6.14
C VAL A 82 -3.35 1.42 -7.04
N LEU A 83 -4.34 0.70 -6.51
CA LEU A 83 -5.05 -0.35 -7.20
C LEU A 83 -6.48 0.09 -7.49
N VAL A 84 -6.90 -0.04 -8.76
CA VAL A 84 -8.29 0.14 -9.20
C VAL A 84 -8.67 -1.06 -10.07
N ARG A 85 -9.34 -2.06 -9.47
CA ARG A 85 -9.81 -3.29 -10.13
C ARG A 85 -11.16 -3.11 -10.79
N ARG A 86 -12.03 -2.30 -10.18
CA ARG A 86 -13.43 -2.10 -10.61
C ARG A 86 -13.76 -0.62 -10.72
N PRO A 87 -13.26 0.09 -11.74
CA PRO A 87 -13.52 1.51 -11.90
C PRO A 87 -15.00 1.83 -12.15
N GLU A 88 -15.81 0.85 -12.54
CA GLU A 88 -17.27 0.99 -12.62
C GLU A 88 -17.95 1.25 -11.26
N LEU A 89 -17.26 0.95 -10.16
CA LEU A 89 -17.72 1.27 -8.81
C LEU A 89 -17.30 2.67 -8.36
N GLY A 90 -16.44 3.36 -9.12
CA GLY A 90 -15.93 4.68 -8.75
C GLY A 90 -15.02 4.65 -7.52
N VAL A 91 -14.28 3.56 -7.28
CA VAL A 91 -13.51 3.35 -6.05
C VAL A 91 -12.04 3.05 -6.32
N VAL A 92 -11.16 3.61 -5.51
CA VAL A 92 -9.79 3.10 -5.34
C VAL A 92 -9.84 1.95 -4.34
N ASP A 93 -9.37 0.78 -4.75
CA ASP A 93 -9.47 -0.45 -3.94
C ASP A 93 -8.38 -0.48 -2.86
N ALA A 94 -7.17 -0.08 -3.18
CA ALA A 94 -6.04 -0.12 -2.25
C ALA A 94 -4.94 0.87 -2.62
N MET A 95 -4.05 1.12 -1.67
CA MET A 95 -2.76 1.77 -1.90
C MET A 95 -1.63 0.93 -1.31
N VAL A 96 -0.44 1.07 -1.88
CA VAL A 96 0.81 0.53 -1.36
C VAL A 96 1.86 1.63 -1.32
N THR A 97 2.61 1.68 -0.24
CA THR A 97 3.79 2.54 -0.10
C THR A 97 5.04 1.67 0.06
N VAL A 98 6.16 2.14 -0.49
CA VAL A 98 7.45 1.43 -0.45
C VAL A 98 8.55 2.42 -0.10
N THR A 99 9.39 2.09 0.87
CA THR A 99 10.54 2.90 1.27
C THR A 99 11.71 2.04 1.73
N ALA A 100 12.93 2.56 1.63
CA ALA A 100 14.12 1.91 2.18
C ALA A 100 14.37 2.42 3.60
N GLN A 101 14.51 1.49 4.55
CA GLN A 101 14.88 1.76 5.94
C GLN A 101 16.33 1.36 6.15
N GLN A 102 17.16 2.34 6.55
CA GLN A 102 18.58 2.10 6.85
C GLN A 102 18.76 1.64 8.31
N ASP A 103 19.72 0.75 8.52
CA ASP A 103 20.14 0.29 9.85
C ASP A 103 19.05 -0.38 10.71
N LEU A 104 17.90 -0.76 10.12
CA LEU A 104 16.85 -1.50 10.82
C LEU A 104 17.02 -3.02 10.63
N ALA A 105 17.58 -3.67 11.64
CA ALA A 105 17.87 -5.10 11.57
C ALA A 105 16.59 -5.96 11.59
N ALA A 106 16.64 -7.13 10.92
CA ALA A 106 15.52 -8.07 10.85
C ALA A 106 14.96 -8.46 12.22
N ASP A 107 15.82 -8.72 13.20
CA ASP A 107 15.39 -9.08 14.56
C ASP A 107 14.63 -7.95 15.26
N GLU A 108 15.01 -6.69 15.01
CA GLU A 108 14.36 -5.51 15.60
C GLU A 108 12.98 -5.28 14.99
N PHE A 109 12.87 -5.31 13.66
CA PHE A 109 11.59 -5.23 12.97
C PHE A 109 10.66 -6.38 13.38
N THR A 110 11.19 -7.60 13.43
CA THR A 110 10.45 -8.81 13.85
C THR A 110 9.93 -8.69 15.28
N ALA A 111 10.74 -8.15 16.19
CA ALA A 111 10.32 -7.90 17.57
C ALA A 111 9.21 -6.83 17.63
N GLY A 112 9.30 -5.78 16.81
CA GLY A 112 8.24 -4.77 16.67
C GLY A 112 6.92 -5.36 16.19
N LEU A 113 6.94 -6.25 15.19
CA LEU A 113 5.74 -6.94 14.74
C LEU A 113 5.16 -7.87 15.81
N ALA A 114 6.01 -8.57 16.56
CA ALA A 114 5.56 -9.43 17.65
C ALA A 114 4.88 -8.64 18.76
N ALA A 115 5.44 -7.48 19.14
CA ALA A 115 4.82 -6.57 20.10
C ALA A 115 3.45 -6.08 19.61
N ALA A 116 3.33 -5.69 18.33
CA ALA A 116 2.05 -5.27 17.76
C ALA A 116 0.98 -6.37 17.81
N VAL A 117 1.36 -7.64 17.65
CA VAL A 117 0.44 -8.77 17.79
C VAL A 117 0.06 -9.00 19.26
N GLU A 118 1.03 -8.97 20.18
CA GLU A 118 0.81 -9.17 21.61
C GLU A 118 -0.07 -8.08 22.23
N GLU A 119 0.07 -6.84 21.75
CA GLU A 119 -0.65 -5.66 22.24
C GLU A 119 -1.94 -5.38 21.46
N SER A 120 -2.37 -6.29 20.57
CA SER A 120 -3.48 -6.04 19.64
C SER A 120 -4.82 -5.81 20.33
N ASP A 121 -5.09 -6.53 21.43
CA ASP A 121 -6.30 -6.35 22.26
C ASP A 121 -6.35 -4.97 22.95
N GLU A 122 -5.22 -4.27 23.05
CA GLU A 122 -5.11 -2.96 23.70
C GLU A 122 -5.15 -1.78 22.71
N HIS A 123 -5.01 -2.03 21.40
CA HIS A 123 -4.73 -1.00 20.39
C HIS A 123 -5.67 -1.05 19.18
N ASP A 124 -6.99 -0.87 19.36
CA ASP A 124 -7.98 -0.73 18.27
C ASP A 124 -7.96 -1.85 17.17
N TYR A 125 -7.15 -2.90 17.31
CA TYR A 125 -7.05 -3.98 16.35
C TYR A 125 -8.21 -4.95 16.57
N ALA A 126 -8.98 -5.21 15.52
CA ALA A 126 -9.89 -6.35 15.49
C ALA A 126 -9.14 -7.66 15.22
N PHE A 127 -7.98 -7.58 14.57
CA PHE A 127 -7.10 -8.69 14.27
C PHE A 127 -5.66 -8.20 14.04
N ALA A 128 -4.68 -8.98 14.50
CA ALA A 128 -3.27 -8.81 14.16
C ALA A 128 -2.63 -10.20 14.07
N GLY A 129 -1.94 -10.48 12.95
CA GLY A 129 -1.30 -11.76 12.70
C GLY A 129 0.03 -11.59 11.98
N ARG A 130 1.07 -12.23 12.50
CA ARG A 130 2.37 -12.27 11.83
C ARG A 130 2.39 -13.38 10.77
N PHE A 131 3.09 -13.12 9.67
CA PHE A 131 3.44 -14.12 8.67
C PHE A 131 4.86 -13.91 8.16
N ASP A 132 5.39 -14.94 7.51
CA ASP A 132 6.73 -14.92 6.91
C ASP A 132 6.65 -15.46 5.47
N GLY A 133 7.56 -15.01 4.62
CA GLY A 133 7.65 -15.38 3.22
C GLY A 133 9.05 -15.17 2.65
N THR A 134 9.21 -15.45 1.36
CA THR A 134 10.47 -15.22 0.63
C THR A 134 10.14 -14.80 -0.79
N VAL A 135 10.85 -13.78 -1.29
CA VAL A 135 10.75 -13.31 -2.68
C VAL A 135 12.16 -13.21 -3.28
N ALA A 136 12.27 -12.95 -4.58
CA ALA A 136 13.57 -12.81 -5.24
C ALA A 136 14.50 -11.75 -4.59
N ALA A 137 13.91 -10.69 -4.01
CA ALA A 137 14.65 -9.62 -3.34
C ALA A 137 15.16 -9.97 -1.94
N GLY A 138 14.67 -11.03 -1.29
CA GLY A 138 15.10 -11.44 0.05
C GLY A 138 14.03 -12.15 0.87
N ASP A 139 14.37 -12.38 2.14
CA ASP A 139 13.41 -12.89 3.13
C ASP A 139 12.40 -11.80 3.50
N VAL A 140 11.16 -12.20 3.74
CA VAL A 140 10.05 -11.29 4.08
C VAL A 140 9.47 -11.70 5.43
N THR A 141 9.29 -10.72 6.31
CA THR A 141 8.45 -10.88 7.51
C THR A 141 7.39 -9.80 7.50
N GLY A 142 6.19 -10.11 7.97
CA GLY A 142 5.05 -9.23 7.81
C GLY A 142 4.00 -9.34 8.90
N LEU A 143 3.17 -8.31 8.97
CA LEU A 143 2.01 -8.18 9.83
C LEU A 143 0.77 -7.95 8.96
N HIS A 144 -0.25 -8.76 9.17
CA HIS A 144 -1.60 -8.54 8.67
C HIS A 144 -2.47 -8.07 9.82
N ALA A 145 -3.09 -6.91 9.66
CA ALA A 145 -3.88 -6.26 10.70
C ALA A 145 -5.24 -5.81 10.17
N MET A 146 -6.27 -5.90 11.01
CA MET A 146 -7.54 -5.25 10.82
C MET A 146 -7.72 -4.20 11.91
N ILE A 147 -7.74 -2.93 11.55
CA ILE A 147 -7.71 -1.79 12.48
C ILE A 147 -9.08 -1.13 12.51
N THR A 148 -9.64 -0.99 13.71
CA THR A 148 -10.93 -0.33 13.92
C THR A 148 -10.72 1.16 14.09
N HIS A 149 -11.20 1.96 13.15
CA HIS A 149 -11.22 3.40 13.29
C HIS A 149 -12.57 3.86 13.83
N PHE A 150 -12.55 4.46 15.01
CA PHE A 150 -13.68 5.18 15.57
C PHE A 150 -13.53 6.66 15.21
N GLY A 151 -14.51 7.25 14.51
CA GLY A 151 -14.45 8.66 14.13
C GLY A 151 -14.51 9.61 15.35
N GLU A 152 -14.28 10.91 15.14
CA GLU A 152 -14.45 11.96 16.17
C GLU A 152 -15.88 12.04 16.75
N LEU A 153 -16.84 11.38 16.11
CA LEU A 153 -18.21 11.22 16.59
C LEU A 153 -18.37 9.86 17.28
N GLY A 154 -17.77 9.72 18.47
CA GLY A 154 -18.18 8.71 19.46
C GLY A 154 -19.66 8.79 19.88
N GLU A 155 -20.47 9.62 19.20
CA GLU A 155 -21.92 9.78 19.37
C GLU A 155 -22.73 8.91 18.39
N ASP A 156 -22.19 8.49 17.23
CA ASP A 156 -22.97 7.80 16.18
C ASP A 156 -22.77 6.27 16.10
N GLY A 157 -21.91 5.70 16.96
CA GLY A 157 -21.81 4.24 17.16
C GLY A 157 -21.38 3.41 15.93
N SER A 158 -20.80 4.04 14.91
CA SER A 158 -20.26 3.35 13.73
C SER A 158 -18.73 3.42 13.72
N GLY A 159 -18.09 2.26 13.54
CA GLY A 159 -16.64 2.14 13.32
C GLY A 159 -16.37 1.65 11.91
N THR A 160 -15.29 2.10 11.30
CA THR A 160 -14.81 1.61 10.00
C THR A 160 -13.63 0.68 10.22
N LEU A 161 -13.60 -0.45 9.52
CA LEU A 161 -12.52 -1.43 9.62
C LEU A 161 -11.58 -1.29 8.43
N GLU A 162 -10.32 -0.96 8.72
CA GLU A 162 -9.23 -0.93 7.75
C GLU A 162 -8.51 -2.28 7.72
N GLU A 163 -8.14 -2.77 6.54
CA GLU A 163 -7.25 -3.92 6.40
C GLU A 163 -5.88 -3.44 5.94
N ARG A 164 -4.83 -3.82 6.68
CA ARG A 164 -3.45 -3.37 6.47
C ARG A 164 -2.49 -4.54 6.46
N VAL A 165 -1.53 -4.50 5.54
CA VAL A 165 -0.36 -5.39 5.54
C VAL A 165 0.91 -4.55 5.61
N VAL A 166 1.79 -4.85 6.55
CA VAL A 166 3.12 -4.25 6.68
C VAL A 166 4.17 -5.33 6.48
N LEU A 167 5.14 -5.11 5.61
CA LEU A 167 6.18 -6.06 5.24
C LEU A 167 7.56 -5.43 5.37
N GLY A 168 8.50 -6.21 5.88
CA GLY A 168 9.93 -5.94 5.79
C GLY A 168 10.59 -6.94 4.86
N VAL A 169 11.22 -6.47 3.79
CA VAL A 169 12.04 -7.27 2.88
C VAL A 169 13.52 -7.08 3.22
N PHE A 170 14.23 -8.17 3.46
CA PHE A 170 15.63 -8.16 3.90
C PHE A 170 16.57 -8.76 2.83
N PRO A 171 17.25 -7.91 2.03
CA PRO A 171 18.20 -8.39 1.03
C PRO A 171 19.38 -9.13 1.66
N ALA A 172 19.84 -10.18 0.97
CA ALA A 172 20.91 -11.04 1.47
C ALA A 172 22.21 -10.27 1.78
N GLY A 173 22.64 -10.35 3.05
CA GLY A 173 23.86 -9.70 3.53
C GLY A 173 23.74 -8.18 3.75
N SER A 174 22.54 -7.62 3.60
CA SER A 174 22.21 -6.24 3.99
C SER A 174 21.79 -6.18 5.46
N ARG A 175 22.00 -5.02 6.09
CA ARG A 175 21.35 -4.68 7.38
C ARG A 175 20.15 -3.76 7.21
N ASP A 176 19.97 -3.22 6.00
CA ASP A 176 18.85 -2.37 5.63
C ASP A 176 17.68 -3.23 5.15
N MET A 177 16.50 -2.63 5.17
CA MET A 177 15.23 -3.26 4.81
C MET A 177 14.48 -2.41 3.79
N VAL A 178 13.71 -3.04 2.91
CA VAL A 178 12.64 -2.34 2.18
C VAL A 178 11.34 -2.55 2.95
N GLU A 179 10.75 -1.47 3.44
CA GLU A 179 9.45 -1.48 4.10
C GLU A 179 8.35 -1.27 3.07
N VAL A 180 7.32 -2.11 3.13
CA VAL A 180 6.15 -2.04 2.24
C VAL A 180 4.91 -2.01 3.12
N THR A 181 4.08 -0.99 2.97
CA THR A 181 2.79 -0.91 3.67
C THR A 181 1.68 -0.86 2.64
N ALA A 182 0.75 -1.80 2.71
CA ALA A 182 -0.45 -1.84 1.89
C ALA A 182 -1.69 -1.61 2.75
N VAL A 183 -2.60 -0.78 2.27
CA VAL A 183 -3.87 -0.46 2.92
C VAL A 183 -5.00 -0.71 1.93
N ALA A 184 -5.95 -1.57 2.31
CA ALA A 184 -7.17 -1.77 1.54
C ALA A 184 -8.24 -0.77 1.98
N ARG A 185 -9.09 -0.36 1.02
CA ARG A 185 -10.27 0.47 1.28
C ARG A 185 -11.21 -0.14 2.32
N SER A 186 -11.37 -1.45 2.29
CA SER A 186 -12.23 -2.20 3.21
C SER A 186 -11.79 -3.66 3.33
N VAL A 187 -12.16 -4.30 4.44
CA VAL A 187 -12.00 -5.75 4.60
C VAL A 187 -12.70 -6.51 3.47
N GLY A 188 -12.02 -7.49 2.91
CA GLY A 188 -12.52 -8.30 1.78
C GLY A 188 -12.34 -7.64 0.42
N THR A 189 -11.56 -6.56 0.33
CA THR A 189 -11.06 -6.06 -0.96
C THR A 189 -10.17 -7.09 -1.64
N PHE A 190 -9.38 -7.81 -0.84
CA PHE A 190 -8.52 -8.91 -1.24
C PHE A 190 -9.10 -10.24 -0.73
N GLU A 191 -8.87 -11.34 -1.44
CA GLU A 191 -9.21 -12.67 -0.92
C GLU A 191 -8.20 -13.09 0.17
N ASP A 192 -6.92 -12.82 -0.09
CA ASP A 192 -5.80 -13.02 0.81
C ASP A 192 -4.80 -11.86 0.61
N MET A 193 -4.98 -10.79 1.37
CA MET A 193 -4.14 -9.60 1.24
C MET A 193 -2.65 -9.89 1.48
N PRO A 194 -2.24 -10.67 2.51
CA PRO A 194 -0.85 -11.09 2.68
C PRO A 194 -0.25 -11.77 1.44
N GLN A 195 -0.95 -12.76 0.88
CA GLN A 195 -0.47 -13.49 -0.29
C GLN A 195 -0.41 -12.59 -1.54
N GLU A 196 -1.43 -11.77 -1.80
CA GLU A 196 -1.40 -10.83 -2.93
C GLU A 196 -0.27 -9.79 -2.80
N MET A 197 0.08 -9.37 -1.58
CA MET A 197 1.23 -8.48 -1.37
C MET A 197 2.57 -9.19 -1.56
N LEU A 198 2.70 -10.46 -1.15
CA LEU A 198 3.90 -11.25 -1.48
C LEU A 198 4.08 -11.40 -2.99
N GLU A 199 2.99 -11.63 -3.73
CA GLU A 199 3.01 -11.71 -5.19
C GLU A 199 3.38 -10.38 -5.84
N LEU A 200 2.91 -9.25 -5.30
CA LEU A 200 3.34 -7.92 -5.74
C LEU A 200 4.86 -7.74 -5.59
N LEU A 201 5.45 -8.25 -4.50
CA LEU A 201 6.88 -8.15 -4.22
C LEU A 201 7.75 -9.04 -5.12
N GLU A 202 7.20 -9.94 -5.91
CA GLU A 202 7.97 -10.62 -6.97
C GLU A 202 8.45 -9.63 -8.06
N GLY A 203 7.82 -8.46 -8.16
CA GLY A 203 8.27 -7.35 -8.99
C GLY A 203 9.38 -6.50 -8.36
N LEU A 204 9.76 -6.75 -7.10
CA LEU A 204 10.76 -5.96 -6.38
C LEU A 204 12.19 -6.37 -6.77
N SER A 205 13.00 -5.38 -7.08
CA SER A 205 14.44 -5.53 -7.23
C SER A 205 15.17 -4.56 -6.32
N VAL A 206 16.27 -5.02 -5.72
CA VAL A 206 17.05 -4.23 -4.75
C VAL A 206 18.52 -4.26 -5.14
N GLU A 207 19.10 -3.08 -5.28
CA GLU A 207 20.52 -2.89 -5.51
C GLU A 207 21.23 -2.67 -4.18
N THR A 208 22.33 -3.39 -3.97
CA THR A 208 23.11 -3.29 -2.73
C THR A 208 24.57 -2.98 -3.02
N GLU A 209 25.19 -2.15 -2.19
CA GLU A 209 26.60 -1.80 -2.26
C GLU A 209 27.35 -2.14 -0.98
N THR A 210 28.68 -2.14 -1.03
CA THR A 210 29.52 -2.43 0.14
C THR A 210 29.70 -1.15 0.94
N ALA A 211 29.33 -1.17 2.22
CA ALA A 211 29.56 -0.07 3.17
C ALA A 211 31.04 0.15 3.50
#